data_AF-A0A8H6RX87-F1
#
_entry.id   AF-A0A8H6RX87-F1
#
_cell.length_a   1.000
_cell.length_b   1.000
_cell.length_c   1.000
_cell.angle_alpha   90.00
_cell.angle_beta   90.00
_cell.angle_gamma   90.00
#
_symmetry.space_group_name_H-M   'P 1'
#
loop_
_entity.id
_entity.type
_entity.pdbx_description
1 polymer ?
#
loop_
_entity_poly.entity_id
_entity_poly.type
_entity_poly.pdbx_seq_one_letter_code
_entity_poly.pdbx_strand_id
1 'polypeptide(L)'
;MVAESAEFKKAVEDSRKLKSKPNNDQLLELYAYFKEGRKEKAEEAGMFDLKGKAKYKAWKEVNEKNLSAEDAQKHYVELVEKLKNELGYEG
;
A
#
# COMPACT_ATOMS: atom_id res chain seq x y z
N MET A 1 -14.32 -8.50 7.58
CA MET A 1 -13.56 -7.24 7.70
C MET A 1 -12.49 -7.47 8.73
N VAL A 2 -11.22 -7.28 8.36
CA VAL A 2 -10.12 -7.36 9.33
C VAL A 2 -10.09 -6.05 10.12
N ALA A 3 -9.79 -6.11 11.41
CA ALA A 3 -9.56 -4.91 12.19
C ALA A 3 -8.34 -4.15 11.63
N GLU A 4 -8.56 -2.91 11.22
CA GLU A 4 -7.49 -1.99 10.83
C GLU A 4 -6.90 -1.34 12.09
N SER A 5 -5.59 -1.42 12.27
CA SER A 5 -4.90 -0.75 13.36
C SER A 5 -5.02 0.78 13.25
N ALA A 6 -4.89 1.47 14.39
CA ALA A 6 -4.93 2.92 14.41
C ALA A 6 -3.75 3.52 13.63
N GLU A 7 -2.59 2.89 13.73
CA GLU A 7 -1.37 3.22 13.02
C GLU A 7 -1.54 3.08 11.51
N PHE A 8 -2.21 2.01 11.06
CA PHE A 8 -2.50 1.82 9.64
C PHE A 8 -3.43 2.90 9.10
N LYS A 9 -4.53 3.20 9.81
CA LYS A 9 -5.45 4.28 9.40
C LYS A 9 -4.72 5.62 9.32
N LYS A 10 -3.91 5.93 10.33
CA LYS A 10 -3.09 7.14 10.34
C LYS A 10 -2.09 7.17 9.19
N ALA A 11 -1.39 6.06 8.92
CA ALA A 11 -0.47 5.97 7.79
C ALA A 11 -1.19 6.15 6.43
N VAL A 12 -2.42 5.66 6.30
CA VAL A 12 -3.23 5.87 5.08
C VAL A 12 -3.54 7.35 4.88
N GLU A 13 -3.91 8.06 5.95
CA GLU A 13 -4.11 9.51 5.90
C GLU A 13 -2.80 10.25 5.61
N ASP A 14 -1.72 9.87 6.27
CA ASP A 14 -0.44 10.54 6.17
C ASP A 14 0.22 10.33 4.81
N SER A 15 0.01 9.17 4.18
CA SER A 15 0.46 8.90 2.80
C SER A 15 -0.10 9.90 1.79
N ARG A 16 -1.24 10.53 2.09
CA ARG A 16 -1.88 11.56 1.25
C ARG A 16 -1.36 12.97 1.54
N LYS A 17 -0.63 13.17 2.63
CA LYS A 17 -0.04 14.45 3.07
C LYS A 17 1.47 14.50 2.84
N LEU A 18 1.99 13.62 2.00
CA LEU A 18 3.39 13.67 1.59
C LEU A 18 3.61 14.90 0.69
N LYS A 19 4.68 15.66 0.95
CA LYS A 19 5.02 16.89 0.19
C LYS A 19 5.35 16.59 -1.26
N SER A 20 5.95 15.43 -1.50
CA SER A 20 6.33 14.97 -2.83
C SER A 20 5.59 13.68 -3.17
N LYS A 21 5.30 13.50 -4.46
CA LYS A 21 4.61 12.31 -4.95
C LYS A 21 5.56 11.10 -4.90
N PRO A 22 5.15 9.97 -4.31
CA PRO A 22 5.93 8.74 -4.37
C PRO A 22 6.12 8.28 -5.81
N ASN A 23 7.23 7.59 -6.06
CA ASN A 23 7.47 6.98 -7.36
C ASN A 23 6.48 5.83 -7.63
N ASN A 24 6.42 5.35 -8.87
CA ASN A 24 5.44 4.32 -9.25
C ASN A 24 5.60 3.04 -8.43
N ASP A 25 6.83 2.61 -8.13
CA ASP A 25 7.09 1.38 -7.37
C ASP A 25 6.58 1.51 -5.94
N GLN A 26 6.87 2.63 -5.28
CA GLN A 26 6.35 2.96 -3.94
C GLN A 26 4.83 3.01 -3.92
N LEU A 27 4.19 3.59 -4.96
CA LEU A 27 2.72 3.61 -5.07
C LEU A 27 2.14 2.19 -5.24
N LEU A 28 2.82 1.33 -5.99
CA LEU A 28 2.41 -0.07 -6.19
C LEU A 28 2.55 -0.87 -4.90
N GLU A 29 3.64 -0.70 -4.15
CA GLU A 29 3.85 -1.35 -2.86
C GLU A 29 2.81 -0.88 -1.83
N LEU A 30 2.57 0.44 -1.71
CA LEU A 30 1.53 0.99 -0.85
C LEU A 30 0.16 0.37 -1.19
N TYR A 31 -0.20 0.30 -2.46
CA TYR A 31 -1.45 -0.33 -2.90
C TYR A 31 -1.52 -1.81 -2.53
N ALA A 32 -0.44 -2.56 -2.76
CA ALA A 32 -0.36 -3.98 -2.48
C ALA A 32 -0.57 -4.29 -0.99
N TYR A 33 0.21 -3.65 -0.12
CA TYR A 33 0.09 -3.83 1.34
C TYR A 33 -1.24 -3.33 1.87
N PHE A 34 -1.78 -2.24 1.32
CA PHE A 34 -3.09 -1.74 1.71
C PHE A 34 -4.21 -2.74 1.42
N LYS A 35 -4.22 -3.34 0.23
CA LYS A 35 -5.22 -4.35 -0.16
C LYS A 35 -5.06 -5.62 0.68
N GLU A 36 -3.82 -6.09 0.88
CA GLU A 36 -3.57 -7.28 1.70
C GLU A 36 -3.89 -7.06 3.19
N GLY A 37 -3.57 -5.88 3.73
CA GLY A 37 -3.88 -5.49 5.11
C GLY A 37 -5.37 -5.40 5.41
N ARG A 38 -6.19 -5.17 4.39
CA ARG A 38 -7.66 -5.25 4.46
C ARG A 38 -8.22 -6.63 4.10
N LYS A 39 -7.36 -7.58 3.70
CA LYS A 39 -7.72 -8.85 3.06
C LYS A 39 -8.71 -8.66 1.92
N GLU A 40 -8.48 -7.62 1.13
CA GLU A 40 -9.21 -7.32 -0.09
C GLU A 40 -8.42 -7.74 -1.32
N LYS A 41 -9.08 -8.40 -2.26
CA LYS A 41 -8.48 -8.72 -3.56
C LYS A 41 -8.25 -7.43 -4.37
N ALA A 42 -7.09 -7.29 -5.01
CA ALA A 42 -6.88 -6.24 -5.99
C ALA A 42 -7.72 -6.49 -7.24
N GLU A 43 -8.29 -5.43 -7.83
CA GLU A 43 -9.04 -5.55 -9.08
C GLU A 43 -8.12 -5.98 -10.22
N GLU A 44 -8.58 -6.99 -10.95
CA GLU A 44 -7.85 -7.55 -12.08
C GLU A 44 -8.15 -6.69 -13.30
N ALA A 45 -7.11 -6.06 -13.83
CA ALA A 45 -7.26 -5.05 -14.87
C ALA A 45 -7.44 -5.68 -16.26
N GLY A 46 -8.23 -5.01 -17.11
CA GLY A 46 -8.49 -5.45 -18.47
C GLY A 46 -7.21 -5.56 -19.32
N MET A 47 -7.30 -6.26 -20.45
CA MET A 47 -6.14 -6.62 -21.29
C MET A 47 -5.29 -5.42 -21.72
N PHE A 48 -5.89 -4.24 -21.86
CA PHE A 48 -5.24 -2.99 -22.28
C PHE A 48 -4.84 -2.05 -21.12
N ASP A 49 -5.17 -2.37 -19.87
CA ASP A 49 -4.82 -1.54 -18.71
C ASP A 49 -3.51 -2.02 -18.07
N LEU A 50 -2.40 -1.47 -18.57
CA LEU A 50 -1.05 -1.77 -18.07
C LEU A 50 -0.85 -1.32 -16.61
N LYS A 51 -1.49 -0.22 -16.18
CA LYS A 51 -1.36 0.31 -14.81
C LYS A 51 -2.09 -0.57 -13.82
N GLY A 52 -3.31 -0.96 -14.14
CA GLY A 52 -4.07 -1.90 -13.32
C GLY A 52 -3.39 -3.28 -13.25
N LYS A 53 -2.79 -3.75 -14.35
CA LYS A 53 -1.98 -4.98 -14.33
C LYS A 53 -0.79 -4.88 -13.37
N ALA A 54 -0.09 -3.75 -13.36
CA ALA A 54 1.01 -3.53 -12.42
C ALA A 54 0.53 -3.54 -10.96
N LYS A 55 -0.60 -2.87 -10.67
CA LYS A 55 -1.24 -2.89 -9.33
C LYS A 55 -1.62 -4.29 -8.89
N TYR A 56 -2.25 -5.06 -9.77
CA TYR A 56 -2.64 -6.43 -9.50
C TYR A 56 -1.42 -7.32 -9.28
N LYS A 57 -0.38 -7.16 -10.10
CA LYS A 57 0.89 -7.89 -9.94
C LYS A 57 1.53 -7.61 -8.58
N ALA A 58 1.67 -6.33 -8.21
CA ALA A 58 2.24 -5.95 -6.92
C ALA A 58 1.45 -6.51 -5.74
N TRP A 59 0.11 -6.42 -5.79
CA TRP A 59 -0.74 -7.05 -4.77
C TRP A 59 -0.56 -8.56 -4.73
N LYS A 60 -0.53 -9.23 -5.89
CA LYS A 60 -0.32 -10.67 -5.99
C LYS A 60 1.02 -11.09 -5.38
N GLU A 61 2.09 -10.35 -5.65
CA GLU A 61 3.42 -10.59 -5.05
C GLU A 61 3.40 -10.49 -3.51
N VAL A 62 2.62 -9.56 -2.94
CA VAL A 62 2.43 -9.44 -1.48
C VAL A 62 1.53 -10.54 -0.95
N ASN A 63 0.46 -10.89 -1.66
CA ASN A 63 -0.48 -11.95 -1.28
C ASN A 63 0.21 -13.33 -1.27
N GLU A 64 1.07 -13.61 -2.24
CA GLU A 64 1.85 -14.86 -2.33
C GLU A 64 2.83 -15.05 -1.16
N LYS A 65 3.24 -13.96 -0.50
CA LYS A 65 4.03 -14.03 0.75
C LYS A 65 3.23 -14.58 1.93
N ASN A 66 1.93 -14.81 1.78
CA ASN A 66 1.03 -15.33 2.82
C ASN A 66 1.09 -14.52 4.13
N LEU A 67 1.25 -13.20 4.00
CA LEU A 67 1.30 -12.31 5.16
C LEU A 67 -0.05 -12.27 5.87
N SER A 68 -0.02 -12.15 7.20
CA SER A 68 -1.23 -11.83 7.95
C SER A 68 -1.68 -10.41 7.60
N ALA A 69 -2.96 -10.11 7.85
CA ALA A 69 -3.47 -8.76 7.64
C ALA A 69 -2.72 -7.73 8.51
N GLU A 70 -2.36 -8.12 9.73
CA GLU A 70 -1.58 -7.29 10.65
C GLU A 70 -0.16 -7.03 10.15
N ASP A 71 0.51 -8.04 9.59
CA ASP A 71 1.87 -7.87 9.05
C ASP A 71 1.86 -6.99 7.80
N ALA A 72 0.87 -7.16 6.92
CA ALA A 72 0.69 -6.27 5.78
C ALA A 72 0.40 -4.82 6.22
N GLN A 73 -0.40 -4.62 7.26
CA GLN A 73 -0.64 -3.29 7.85
C GLN A 73 0.65 -2.69 8.42
N LYS A 74 1.47 -3.47 9.14
CA LYS A 74 2.77 -3.02 9.66
C LYS A 74 3.71 -2.57 8.54
N HIS A 75 3.87 -3.39 7.51
CA HIS A 75 4.70 -3.04 6.35
C HIS A 75 4.21 -1.78 5.63
N TYR A 76 2.90 -1.59 5.53
CA TYR A 76 2.34 -0.34 4.99
C TYR A 76 2.75 0.87 5.84
N VAL A 77 2.64 0.78 7.17
CA VAL A 77 3.04 1.84 8.09
C VAL A 77 4.53 2.15 7.94
N GLU A 78 5.39 1.13 7.95
CA GLU A 78 6.84 1.28 7.77
C GLU A 78 7.18 1.97 6.44
N LEU A 79 6.50 1.59 5.36
CA LEU A 79 6.69 2.20 4.05
C LEU A 79 6.29 3.67 4.07
N VAL A 80 5.13 4.02 4.65
CA VAL A 80 4.70 5.42 4.76
C VAL A 80 5.68 6.24 5.60
N GLU A 81 6.17 5.71 6.73
CA GLU A 81 7.18 6.41 7.54
C GLU A 81 8.48 6.65 6.76
N LYS A 82 8.92 5.67 5.96
CA LYS A 82 10.07 5.86 5.07
C LYS A 82 9.80 6.96 4.05
N LEU A 83 8.63 6.95 3.42
CA LEU A 83 8.23 7.96 2.44
C LEU A 83 8.15 9.36 3.05
N LYS A 84 7.66 9.50 4.29
CA LYS A 84 7.67 10.80 5.00
C LYS A 84 9.08 11.35 5.15
N ASN A 85 10.04 10.49 5.49
CA ASN A 85 11.44 10.89 5.64
C ASN A 85 12.10 11.23 4.29
N GLU A 86 11.79 10.49 3.23
CA GLU A 86 12.38 10.70 1.90
C GLU A 86 11.74 11.87 1.13
N LEU A 87 10.42 11.99 1.18
CA LEU A 87 9.62 12.90 0.34
C LEU A 87 9.16 14.16 1.07
N GLY A 88 9.34 14.19 2.39
CA GLY A 88 8.80 15.20 3.27
C GLY A 88 7.32 14.98 3.57
N TYR A 89 6.89 15.43 4.75
CA TYR A 89 5.54 15.26 5.27
C TYR A 89 4.97 16.61 5.72
N GLU A 90 3.71 16.88 5.38
CA GLU A 90 2.92 18.01 5.89
C GLU A 90 2.00 17.49 6.99
N GLY A 91 2.56 17.43 8.20
CA GLY A 91 1.88 17.02 9.43
C GLY A 91 1.52 18.19 10.31
#